data_AF-A0A2W4NLK9-F1
#
_entry.id   AF-A0A2W4NLK9-F1
#
_cell.length_a   1.000
_cell.length_b   1.000
_cell.length_c   1.000
_cell.angle_alpha   90.00
_cell.angle_beta   90.00
_cell.angle_gamma   90.00
#
_symmetry.space_group_name_H-M   'P 1'
#
loop_
_entity.id
_entity.type
_entity.pdbx_description
1 polymer ?
#
loop_
_entity_poly.entity_id
_entity_poly.type
_entity_poly.pdbx_seq_one_letter_code
_entity_poly.pdbx_strand_id
1 'polypeptide(L)'
;MRSLSPVEAAALISLGGCVLAVVVPTFARNVHASYVSEATRGVSDLAMRAAARLEAAGTPHALPESAPLTPAHVPRGVRVTDPPGTWSHPTWRALEFGFEQPHFYSFAFDAERTELEAKFRARAHGDLDGDSVQSSVSIDGSFRPGAGVTLSPLDVQNEIE
;
A
#
# COMPACT_ATOMS: atom_id res chain seq x y z
N MET A 1 38.02 -10.12 35.11
CA MET A 1 37.22 -10.62 33.97
C MET A 1 37.05 -12.12 34.18
N ARG A 2 35.82 -12.61 34.37
CA ARG A 2 35.56 -14.06 34.54
C ARG A 2 35.66 -14.74 33.17
N SER A 3 36.50 -15.76 33.04
CA SER A 3 36.60 -16.59 31.84
C SER A 3 35.44 -17.60 31.82
N LEU A 4 34.65 -17.59 30.74
CA LEU A 4 33.58 -18.57 30.52
C LEU A 4 34.15 -19.98 30.39
N SER A 5 33.49 -20.97 30.99
CA SER A 5 33.84 -22.38 30.76
C SER A 5 33.31 -22.86 29.39
N PRO A 6 33.94 -23.87 28.76
CA PRO A 6 33.48 -24.39 27.47
C PRO A 6 32.03 -24.87 27.48
N VAL A 7 31.57 -25.46 28.59
CA VAL A 7 30.19 -25.95 28.74
C VAL A 7 29.20 -24.79 28.85
N GLU A 8 29.55 -23.75 29.60
CA GLU A 8 28.73 -22.55 29.74
C GLU A 8 28.61 -21.80 28.41
N ALA A 9 29.71 -21.71 27.64
CA ALA A 9 29.69 -21.16 26.29
C ALA A 9 28.80 -21.99 25.35
N ALA A 10 28.89 -23.32 25.39
CA ALA A 10 28.06 -24.20 24.57
C ALA A 10 26.55 -24.07 24.91
N ALA A 11 26.22 -23.98 26.19
CA ALA A 11 24.84 -23.80 26.63
C ALA A 11 24.26 -22.45 26.17
N LEU A 12 25.03 -21.36 26.29
CA LEU A 12 24.62 -20.03 25.81
C LEU A 12 24.43 -19.98 24.29
N ILE A 13 25.33 -20.61 23.53
CA ILE A 13 25.22 -20.67 22.06
C ILE A 13 24.00 -21.50 21.65
N SER A 14 23.77 -22.65 22.30
CA SER A 14 22.62 -23.51 21.98
C SER A 14 21.29 -22.84 22.29
N LEU A 15 21.15 -22.22 23.47
CA LEU A 15 19.95 -21.46 23.82
C LEU A 15 19.74 -20.26 22.89
N GLY A 16 20.81 -19.50 22.62
CA GLY A 16 20.76 -18.37 21.69
C GLY A 16 20.34 -18.80 20.28
N GLY A 17 20.87 -19.92 19.79
CA GLY A 17 20.52 -20.49 18.49
C GLY A 17 19.05 -20.91 18.40
N CYS A 18 18.54 -21.60 19.43
CA CYS A 18 17.13 -21.98 19.49
C CYS A 18 16.19 -20.77 19.49
N VAL A 19 16.52 -19.71 20.23
CA VAL A 19 15.73 -18.47 20.27
C VAL A 19 15.79 -17.77 18.91
N LEU A 20 16.98 -17.58 18.34
CA LEU A 20 17.16 -16.93 17.04
C LEU A 20 16.43 -17.65 15.91
N ALA A 21 16.43 -18.99 15.92
CA ALA A 21 15.74 -19.81 14.93
C ALA A 21 14.22 -19.57 14.87
N VAL A 22 13.62 -19.09 15.97
CA VAL A 22 12.18 -18.76 16.02
C VAL A 22 11.93 -17.27 15.81
N VAL A 23 12.75 -16.41 16.42
CA VAL A 23 12.53 -14.95 16.41
C VAL A 23 12.73 -14.36 15.01
N VAL A 24 13.80 -14.75 14.29
CA VAL A 24 14.11 -14.20 12.97
C VAL A 24 12.99 -14.44 11.95
N PRO A 25 12.51 -15.68 11.72
CA PRO A 25 11.44 -15.91 10.74
C PRO A 25 10.11 -15.27 11.16
N THR A 26 9.82 -15.22 12.47
CA THR A 26 8.60 -14.57 12.98
C THR A 26 8.63 -13.05 12.76
N PHE A 27 9.77 -12.42 13.02
CA PHE A 27 9.95 -10.99 12.79
C PHE A 27 9.88 -10.65 11.30
N ALA A 28 10.57 -11.42 10.45
CA ALA A 28 10.51 -11.24 9.00
C ALA A 28 9.07 -11.34 8.48
N ARG A 29 8.31 -12.35 8.92
CA ARG A 29 6.91 -12.53 8.54
C ARG A 29 6.00 -11.38 8.99
N ASN A 30 6.16 -10.89 10.21
CA ASN A 30 5.35 -9.79 10.74
C ASN A 30 5.63 -8.45 10.05
N VAL A 31 6.89 -8.22 9.68
CA VAL A 31 7.31 -7.04 8.92
C VAL A 31 6.72 -7.10 7.51
N HIS A 32 6.83 -8.25 6.85
CA HIS A 32 6.29 -8.47 5.50
C HIS A 32 4.75 -8.33 5.46
N ALA A 33 4.06 -8.91 6.44
CA ALA A 33 2.61 -8.77 6.58
C ALA A 33 2.18 -7.31 6.83
N SER A 34 3.00 -6.52 7.54
CA SER A 34 2.73 -5.11 7.78
C SER A 34 2.81 -4.29 6.49
N TYR A 35 3.75 -4.62 5.60
CA TYR A 35 3.93 -3.92 4.32
C TYR A 35 2.75 -4.12 3.39
N VAL A 36 2.37 -5.38 3.12
CA VAL A 36 1.20 -5.68 2.26
C VAL A 36 -0.07 -5.04 2.80
N SER A 37 -0.22 -4.99 4.13
CA SER A 37 -1.40 -4.39 4.75
C SER A 37 -1.53 -2.89 4.50
N GLU A 38 -0.43 -2.16 4.33
CA GLU A 38 -0.44 -0.73 4.04
C GLU A 38 -0.99 -0.47 2.63
N ALA A 39 -0.45 -1.18 1.63
CA ALA A 39 -0.90 -1.08 0.25
C ALA A 39 -2.36 -1.47 0.11
N THR A 40 -2.74 -2.64 0.62
CA THR A 40 -4.11 -3.14 0.50
C THR A 40 -5.10 -2.19 1.17
N ARG A 41 -4.81 -1.69 2.38
CA ARG A 41 -5.69 -0.73 3.05
C ARG A 41 -5.78 0.59 2.29
N GLY A 42 -4.65 1.11 1.80
CA GLY A 42 -4.62 2.37 1.06
C GLY A 42 -5.42 2.32 -0.24
N VAL A 43 -5.24 1.27 -1.06
CA VAL A 43 -6.04 1.12 -2.29
C VAL A 43 -7.51 0.85 -2.02
N SER A 44 -7.82 0.11 -0.95
CA SER A 44 -9.21 -0.15 -0.54
C SER A 44 -9.89 1.14 -0.09
N ASP A 45 -9.21 1.96 0.71
CA ASP A 45 -9.73 3.26 1.16
C ASP A 45 -9.97 4.20 -0.03
N LEU A 46 -9.00 4.30 -0.96
CA LEU A 46 -9.17 5.06 -2.21
C LEU A 46 -10.39 4.59 -3.01
N ALA A 47 -10.52 3.27 -3.21
CA ALA A 47 -11.63 2.70 -3.98
C ALA A 47 -12.98 2.93 -3.30
N MET A 48 -13.07 2.76 -1.98
CA MET A 48 -14.28 3.01 -1.21
C MET A 48 -14.69 4.49 -1.24
N ARG A 49 -13.73 5.41 -1.15
CA ARG A 49 -14.03 6.86 -1.20
C ARG A 49 -14.44 7.31 -2.58
N ALA A 50 -13.82 6.79 -3.63
CA ALA A 50 -14.25 7.02 -5.01
C ALA A 50 -15.66 6.48 -5.26
N ALA A 51 -15.94 5.27 -4.79
CA ALA A 51 -17.27 4.66 -4.87
C ALA A 51 -18.33 5.48 -4.12
N ALA A 52 -18.06 5.85 -2.87
CA ALA A 52 -18.98 6.64 -2.06
C ALA A 52 -19.31 7.99 -2.72
N ARG A 53 -18.33 8.62 -3.36
CA ARG A 53 -18.50 9.88 -4.09
C ARG A 53 -19.39 9.72 -5.34
N LEU A 54 -19.21 8.64 -6.08
CA LEU A 54 -20.03 8.30 -7.25
C LEU A 54 -21.47 7.97 -6.86
N GLU A 55 -21.67 7.17 -5.80
CA GLU A 55 -23.00 6.84 -5.27
C GLU A 55 -23.73 8.08 -4.77
N ALA A 56 -23.06 8.95 -4.00
CA ALA A 56 -23.68 10.15 -3.44
C ALA A 56 -24.13 11.16 -4.52
N ALA A 57 -23.36 11.28 -5.60
CA ALA A 57 -23.67 12.22 -6.67
C ALA A 57 -24.53 11.62 -7.79
N GLY A 58 -24.50 10.30 -7.98
CA GLY A 58 -25.25 9.59 -9.02
C GLY A 58 -24.79 9.91 -10.44
N THR A 59 -23.63 10.53 -10.64
CA THR A 59 -23.11 10.95 -11.95
C THR A 59 -21.64 10.56 -12.14
N PRO A 60 -21.25 10.10 -13.35
CA PRO A 60 -19.85 9.81 -13.67
C PRO A 60 -18.89 10.99 -13.45
N HIS A 61 -19.41 12.22 -13.53
CA HIS A 61 -18.64 13.46 -13.39
C HIS A 61 -18.19 13.75 -11.95
N ALA A 62 -18.72 13.03 -10.97
CA ALA A 62 -18.34 13.20 -9.57
C ALA A 62 -16.95 12.63 -9.26
N LEU A 63 -16.45 11.74 -10.12
CA LEU A 63 -15.11 11.17 -10.00
C LEU A 63 -14.05 12.25 -10.29
N PRO A 64 -13.07 12.44 -9.39
CA PRO A 64 -11.98 13.38 -9.63
C PRO A 64 -11.14 12.97 -10.84
N GLU A 65 -10.30 13.88 -11.32
CA GLU A 65 -9.31 13.57 -12.35
C GLU A 65 -8.23 12.59 -11.86
N SER A 66 -7.51 11.98 -12.79
CA SER A 66 -6.39 11.10 -12.47
C SER A 66 -5.31 11.85 -11.68
N ALA A 67 -4.73 11.18 -10.69
CA ALA A 67 -3.55 11.65 -9.99
C ALA A 67 -2.33 10.80 -10.37
N PRO A 68 -1.18 11.45 -10.63
CA PRO A 68 0.05 10.73 -10.91
C PRO A 68 0.53 9.98 -9.67
N LEU A 69 1.50 9.09 -9.88
CA LEU A 69 2.16 8.37 -8.80
C LEU A 69 2.72 9.36 -7.75
N THR A 70 2.20 9.26 -6.54
CA THR A 70 2.48 10.17 -5.42
C THR A 70 2.87 9.34 -4.20
N PRO A 71 4.08 9.49 -3.66
CA PRO A 71 5.20 10.29 -4.20
C PRO A 71 5.71 9.77 -5.54
N ALA A 72 6.30 10.64 -6.35
CA ALA A 72 6.82 10.26 -7.68
C ALA A 72 7.93 9.20 -7.63
N HIS A 73 8.65 9.12 -6.51
CA HIS A 73 9.65 8.12 -6.25
C HIS A 73 9.10 7.07 -5.29
N VAL A 74 9.07 5.81 -5.75
CA VAL A 74 8.66 4.67 -4.93
C VAL A 74 9.69 4.45 -3.81
N PRO A 75 9.28 4.37 -2.54
CA PRO A 75 10.17 4.05 -1.43
C PRO A 75 10.78 2.66 -1.61
N ARG A 76 12.09 2.52 -1.33
CA ARG A 76 12.85 1.27 -1.53
C ARG A 76 13.29 0.68 -0.20
N GLY A 77 12.51 -0.25 0.33
CA GLY A 77 12.80 -0.96 1.59
C GLY A 77 12.85 -0.07 2.84
N VAL A 78 12.53 1.22 2.71
CA VAL A 78 12.60 2.21 3.79
C VAL A 78 11.34 3.03 3.85
N ARG A 79 10.93 3.42 5.06
CA ARG A 79 9.84 4.38 5.22
C ARG A 79 10.31 5.76 4.86
N VAL A 80 9.55 6.45 4.02
CA VAL A 80 9.81 7.85 3.69
C VAL A 80 8.74 8.73 4.31
N THR A 81 9.15 9.91 4.80
CA THR A 81 8.23 10.98 5.17
C THR A 81 8.21 11.96 4.01
N ASP A 82 7.03 12.23 3.49
CA ASP A 82 6.88 13.12 2.35
C ASP A 82 7.04 14.58 2.75
N PRO A 83 7.61 15.43 1.87
CA PRO A 83 7.60 16.86 2.10
C PRO A 83 6.16 17.38 2.13
N PRO A 84 5.88 18.46 2.90
CA PRO A 84 4.59 19.11 2.89
C PRO A 84 4.17 19.49 1.47
N GLY A 85 2.92 19.22 1.11
CA GLY A 85 2.39 19.53 -0.22
C GLY A 85 2.34 18.34 -1.18
N THR A 86 3.05 17.24 -0.91
CA THR A 86 3.04 16.03 -1.75
C THR A 86 1.63 15.52 -2.05
N TRP A 87 0.76 15.51 -1.03
CA TRP A 87 -0.63 15.07 -1.13
C TRP A 87 -1.64 16.19 -1.45
N SER A 88 -1.18 17.36 -1.94
CA SER A 88 -2.06 18.52 -2.21
C SER A 88 -2.79 18.46 -3.55
N HIS A 89 -2.54 17.43 -4.37
CA HIS A 89 -3.23 17.25 -5.66
C HIS A 89 -4.76 17.34 -5.48
N PRO A 90 -5.51 17.99 -6.39
CA PRO A 90 -6.96 18.11 -6.29
C PRO A 90 -7.67 16.77 -6.07
N THR A 91 -7.22 15.71 -6.76
CA THR A 91 -7.71 14.34 -6.59
C THR A 91 -7.52 13.82 -5.16
N TRP A 92 -6.32 13.95 -4.60
CA TRP A 92 -6.02 13.49 -3.24
C TRP A 92 -6.87 14.22 -2.20
N ARG A 93 -7.07 15.53 -2.38
CA ARG A 93 -7.99 16.31 -1.53
C ARG A 93 -9.44 15.91 -1.73
N ALA A 94 -9.88 15.65 -2.96
CA ALA A 94 -11.25 15.25 -3.27
C ALA A 94 -11.60 13.85 -2.74
N LEU A 95 -10.60 12.98 -2.62
CA LEU A 95 -10.68 11.65 -2.01
C LEU A 95 -10.25 11.65 -0.54
N GLU A 96 -9.92 12.82 0.03
CA GLU A 96 -9.45 12.97 1.42
C GLU A 96 -8.34 11.96 1.79
N PHE A 97 -7.41 11.74 0.86
CA PHE A 97 -6.35 10.74 0.94
C PHE A 97 -4.98 11.41 1.05
N GLY A 98 -4.14 10.87 1.94
CA GLY A 98 -2.75 11.28 2.09
C GLY A 98 -2.10 10.68 3.31
N PHE A 99 -0.78 10.78 3.36
CA PHE A 99 0.02 10.28 4.47
C PHE A 99 0.75 11.42 5.16
N GLU A 100 0.58 11.50 6.48
CA GLU A 100 1.37 12.38 7.37
C GLU A 100 2.49 11.59 8.06
N GLN A 101 2.36 10.27 8.11
CA GLN A 101 3.31 9.36 8.75
C GLN A 101 4.22 8.70 7.72
N PRO A 102 5.40 8.18 8.15
CA PRO A 102 6.30 7.47 7.26
C PRO A 102 5.66 6.23 6.65
N HIS A 103 5.71 6.11 5.32
CA HIS A 103 5.04 5.09 4.51
C HIS A 103 6.03 4.40 3.54
N PHE A 104 5.63 3.25 2.98
CA PHE A 104 6.46 2.44 2.08
C PHE A 104 5.99 2.43 0.62
N TYR A 105 4.84 3.05 0.33
CA TYR A 105 4.18 2.91 -0.96
C TYR A 105 3.88 4.26 -1.59
N SER A 106 4.06 4.32 -2.90
CA SER A 106 3.50 5.39 -3.72
C SER A 106 2.14 4.99 -4.24
N PHE A 107 1.20 5.93 -4.26
CA PHE A 107 -0.17 5.70 -4.70
C PHE A 107 -0.45 6.47 -6.00
N ALA A 108 -1.19 5.84 -6.91
CA ALA A 108 -1.68 6.45 -8.14
C ALA A 108 -3.18 6.22 -8.27
N PHE A 109 -3.87 7.14 -8.92
CA PHE A 109 -5.30 7.05 -9.15
C PHE A 109 -5.58 7.39 -10.60
N ASP A 110 -6.05 6.42 -11.38
CA ASP A 110 -6.47 6.66 -12.76
C ASP A 110 -8.00 6.74 -12.79
N ALA A 111 -8.52 7.76 -13.47
CA ALA A 111 -9.94 8.00 -13.62
C ALA A 111 -10.27 8.20 -15.10
N GLU A 112 -11.21 7.42 -15.60
CA GLU A 112 -11.78 7.57 -16.93
C GLU A 112 -13.29 7.82 -16.78
N ARG A 113 -13.78 8.91 -17.35
CA ARG A 113 -15.19 9.28 -17.26
C ARG A 113 -15.75 9.60 -18.63
N THR A 114 -16.94 9.08 -18.87
CA THR A 114 -17.78 9.34 -20.04
C THR A 114 -19.13 9.87 -19.57
N GLU A 115 -20.02 10.24 -20.49
CA GLU A 115 -21.36 10.70 -20.12
C GLU A 115 -22.19 9.62 -19.41
N LEU A 116 -21.90 8.34 -19.64
CA LEU A 116 -22.71 7.20 -19.22
C LEU A 116 -22.00 6.25 -18.26
N GLU A 117 -20.69 6.36 -18.11
CA GLU A 117 -19.89 5.46 -17.28
C GLU A 117 -18.68 6.18 -16.71
N ALA A 118 -18.34 5.89 -15.45
CA ALA A 118 -17.06 6.22 -14.85
C ALA A 118 -16.31 4.93 -14.52
N LYS A 119 -15.01 4.91 -14.77
CA LYS A 119 -14.07 3.86 -14.38
C LYS A 119 -12.95 4.50 -13.60
N PHE A 120 -12.49 3.80 -12.58
CA PHE A 120 -11.32 4.22 -11.85
C PHE A 120 -10.46 3.02 -11.50
N ARG A 121 -9.18 3.29 -11.28
CA ARG A 121 -8.18 2.33 -10.88
C ARG A 121 -7.31 2.97 -9.81
N ALA A 122 -7.41 2.45 -8.59
CA ALA A 122 -6.52 2.83 -7.49
C ALA A 122 -5.33 1.88 -7.50
N ARG A 123 -4.10 2.40 -7.47
CA ARG A 123 -2.86 1.62 -7.48
C ARG A 123 -1.93 2.03 -6.36
N ALA A 124 -1.25 1.06 -5.77
CA ALA A 124 -0.11 1.25 -4.89
C ALA A 124 1.11 0.56 -5.49
N HIS A 125 2.26 1.21 -5.43
CA HIS A 125 3.55 0.72 -5.89
C HIS A 125 4.55 0.78 -4.74
N GLY A 126 5.23 -0.32 -4.46
CA GLY A 126 6.25 -0.42 -3.42
C GLY A 126 7.40 -1.33 -3.86
N ASP A 127 8.61 -0.99 -3.45
CA ASP A 127 9.81 -1.82 -3.64
C ASP A 127 10.25 -2.24 -2.23
N LEU A 128 9.77 -3.40 -1.77
CA LEU A 128 9.82 -3.75 -0.34
C LEU A 128 11.18 -4.32 0.11
N ASP A 129 11.93 -4.92 -0.79
CA ASP A 129 13.26 -5.48 -0.55
C ASP A 129 14.39 -4.63 -1.16
N GLY A 130 14.06 -3.60 -1.94
CA GLY A 130 15.01 -2.67 -2.53
C GLY A 130 15.73 -3.22 -3.75
N ASP A 131 15.24 -4.31 -4.33
CA ASP A 131 15.83 -4.97 -5.50
C ASP A 131 15.45 -4.29 -6.84
N SER A 132 14.66 -3.22 -6.79
CA SER A 132 14.10 -2.47 -7.92
C SER A 132 12.95 -3.18 -8.66
N VAL A 133 12.48 -4.33 -8.17
CA VAL A 133 11.23 -4.97 -8.58
C VAL A 133 10.09 -4.38 -7.76
N GLN A 134 9.11 -3.79 -8.46
CA GLN A 134 7.97 -3.17 -7.79
C GLN A 134 6.87 -4.21 -7.60
N SER A 135 6.45 -4.39 -6.34
CA SER A 135 5.15 -4.96 -6.02
C SER A 135 4.09 -3.90 -6.28
N SER A 136 3.03 -4.29 -6.97
CA SER A 136 1.91 -3.39 -7.24
C SER A 136 0.59 -4.03 -6.83
N VAL A 137 -0.23 -3.23 -6.17
CA VAL A 137 -1.56 -3.62 -5.70
C VAL A 137 -2.56 -2.68 -6.35
N SER A 138 -3.64 -3.20 -6.91
CA SER A 138 -4.65 -2.37 -7.55
C SER A 138 -6.08 -2.83 -7.28
N ILE A 139 -7.00 -1.88 -7.30
CA ILE A 139 -8.45 -2.13 -7.29
C ILE A 139 -9.07 -1.30 -8.41
N ASP A 140 -9.85 -1.98 -9.24
CA ASP A 140 -10.65 -1.37 -10.28
C ASP A 140 -12.08 -1.15 -9.81
N GLY A 141 -12.66 -0.03 -10.22
CA GLY A 141 -14.07 0.27 -9.99
C GLY A 141 -14.72 0.80 -11.27
N SER A 142 -15.99 0.48 -11.44
CA SER A 142 -16.83 1.03 -12.50
C SER A 142 -18.16 1.49 -11.95
N PHE A 143 -18.71 2.54 -12.52
CA PHE A 143 -20.00 3.11 -12.14
C PHE A 143 -20.81 3.40 -13.39
N ARG A 144 -22.06 2.96 -13.39
CA ARG A 144 -23.05 3.34 -14.39
C ARG A 144 -24.31 3.88 -13.70
N PRO A 145 -24.88 5.00 -14.18
CA PRO A 145 -26.14 5.52 -13.66
C PRO A 145 -27.22 4.44 -13.65
N GLY A 146 -27.85 4.22 -12.49
CA GLY A 146 -28.90 3.21 -12.30
C GLY A 146 -28.42 1.78 -12.04
N ALA A 147 -27.17 1.44 -12.38
CA ALA A 147 -26.57 0.14 -12.00
C ALA A 147 -25.77 0.21 -10.68
N GLY A 148 -25.33 1.42 -10.29
CA GLY A 148 -24.51 1.65 -9.10
C GLY A 148 -23.01 1.43 -9.37
N VAL A 149 -22.23 1.41 -8.29
CA VAL A 149 -20.79 1.16 -8.33
C VAL A 149 -20.51 -0.34 -8.20
N THR A 150 -19.68 -0.86 -9.09
CA THR A 150 -19.11 -2.21 -9.02
C THR A 150 -17.62 -2.12 -8.79
N LEU A 151 -17.12 -2.77 -7.73
CA LEU A 151 -15.70 -2.91 -7.44
C LEU A 151 -15.22 -4.30 -7.86
N SER A 152 -14.09 -4.34 -8.56
CA SER A 152 -13.36 -5.56 -8.84
C SER A 152 -12.62 -6.04 -7.58
N PRO A 153 -12.35 -7.35 -7.45
CA PRO A 153 -11.48 -7.85 -6.39
C PRO A 153 -10.08 -7.23 -6.50
N LEU A 154 -9.38 -7.22 -5.37
CA LEU A 154 -7.99 -6.77 -5.27
C LEU A 154 -7.10 -7.57 -6.24
N ASP A 155 -6.38 -6.87 -7.11
CA ASP A 155 -5.36 -7.44 -7.99
C ASP A 155 -3.98 -7.15 -7.42
N VAL A 156 -3.20 -8.19 -7.17
CA VAL A 156 -1.82 -8.08 -6.68
C VAL A 156 -0.90 -8.64 -7.74
N GLN A 157 -0.02 -7.78 -8.26
CA GLN A 157 1.00 -8.15 -9.24
C GLN A 157 2.37 -8.11 -8.57
N ASN A 158 3.15 -9.17 -8.78
CA ASN A 158 4.42 -9.44 -8.10
C ASN A 158 4.24 -9.51 -6.57
N GLU A 159 3.45 -10.48 -6.10
CA GLU A 159 3.56 -10.98 -4.73
C GLU A 159 4.98 -11.51 -4.54
N ILE A 160 5.79 -10.78 -3.77
CA ILE A 160 7.12 -11.24 -3.37
C ILE A 160 6.95 -12.48 -2.47
N GLU A 161 7.61 -13.58 -2.86
CA GLU A 161 7.71 -14.85 -2.13
C GLU A 161 8.89 -14.83 -1.15
#